data_AF-G7Q8W0-F1
#
_entry.id   AF-G7Q8W0-F1
#
_cell.length_a   1.000
_cell.length_b   1.000
_cell.length_c   1.000
_cell.angle_alpha   90.00
_cell.angle_beta   90.00
_cell.angle_gamma   90.00
#
_symmetry.space_group_name_H-M   'P 1'
#
loop_
_entity.id
_entity.type
_entity.pdbx_description
1 polymer ?
#
loop_
_entity_poly.entity_id
_entity_poly.type
_entity_poly.pdbx_seq_one_letter_code
_entity_poly.pdbx_strand_id
1 'polypeptide(L)'
;MTFFCKYKELGQKIRRRYNYDRLQGGFTLIELVAVFVLLSLLSIVAVQSYFSLLDDSKIHGAQTLIASAQTQLSLEFARRATAGLALDTDSQPVCQWVVIDGAGAAASILCAGNLDADVAITATIDGKDVVGAWVSPVSSGS
;
A
#
# COMPACT_ATOMS: atom_id res chain seq x y z
N MET A 1 -23.13 40.93 60.78
CA MET A 1 -22.11 41.54 59.89
C MET A 1 -20.74 40.86 60.00
N THR A 2 -20.70 39.54 60.23
CA THR A 2 -19.45 38.75 60.43
C THR A 2 -19.24 37.69 59.34
N PHE A 3 -20.27 37.38 58.54
CA PHE A 3 -20.18 36.42 57.44
C PHE A 3 -19.35 36.91 56.25
N PHE A 4 -19.34 38.21 55.98
CA PHE A 4 -18.66 38.77 54.81
C PHE A 4 -17.13 38.80 54.95
N CYS A 5 -16.61 38.84 56.18
CA CYS A 5 -15.17 38.82 56.44
C CYS A 5 -14.56 37.43 56.23
N LYS A 6 -15.28 36.37 56.60
CA LYS A 6 -14.82 34.97 56.48
C LYS A 6 -14.75 34.48 55.03
N TYR A 7 -15.57 35.06 54.14
CA TYR A 7 -15.54 34.76 52.69
C TYR A 7 -14.30 35.34 51.99
N LYS A 8 -13.80 36.50 52.45
CA LYS A 8 -12.62 37.17 51.88
C LYS A 8 -11.32 36.39 52.15
N GLU A 9 -11.21 35.77 53.33
CA GLU A 9 -10.05 34.96 53.70
C GLU A 9 -9.99 33.62 52.95
N LEU A 10 -11.14 32.97 52.70
CA LEU A 10 -11.18 31.75 51.87
C LEU A 10 -10.81 32.04 50.41
N GLY A 11 -11.24 33.18 49.85
CA GLY A 11 -10.87 33.60 48.50
C GLY A 11 -9.36 33.83 48.33
N GLN A 12 -8.67 34.35 49.35
CA GLN A 12 -7.22 34.53 49.32
C GLN A 12 -6.44 33.21 49.49
N LYS A 13 -6.99 32.23 50.23
CA LYS A 13 -6.37 30.91 50.41
C LYS A 13 -6.45 30.05 49.15
N ILE A 14 -7.50 30.20 48.34
CA ILE A 14 -7.67 29.49 47.06
C ILE A 14 -6.75 30.06 45.97
N ARG A 15 -6.53 31.39 45.93
CA ARG A 15 -5.60 32.03 44.96
C ARG A 15 -4.13 31.63 45.13
N ARG A 16 -3.69 31.18 46.32
CA ARG A 16 -2.30 30.74 46.53
C ARG A 16 -2.02 29.30 46.11
N ARG A 17 -3.03 28.41 46.02
CA ARG A 17 -2.80 27.05 45.51
C ARG A 17 -2.72 27.00 43.98
N TYR A 18 -3.42 27.89 43.30
CA TYR A 18 -3.43 27.92 41.84
C TYR A 18 -2.09 28.38 41.20
N ASN A 19 -1.13 28.85 42.00
CA ASN A 19 0.18 29.27 41.50
C ASN A 19 1.28 28.21 41.68
N TYR A 20 0.99 27.05 42.29
CA TYR A 20 1.90 25.91 42.27
C TYR A 20 1.53 24.91 41.16
N ASP A 21 0.27 24.93 40.71
CA ASP A 21 -0.22 24.16 39.55
C ASP A 21 0.05 24.86 38.19
N ARG A 22 0.63 26.08 38.22
CA ARG A 22 1.21 26.78 37.04
C ARG A 22 2.74 26.70 36.98
N LEU A 23 3.36 26.16 38.02
CA LEU A 23 4.81 25.84 38.09
C LEU A 23 5.10 24.40 37.62
N GLN A 24 4.06 23.62 37.32
CA GLN A 24 4.16 22.27 36.77
C GLN A 24 3.38 22.23 35.45
N GLY A 25 4.11 22.18 34.32
CA GLY A 25 3.55 21.68 33.05
C GLY A 25 3.29 22.70 31.93
N GLY A 26 3.94 23.86 31.92
CA GLY A 26 3.96 24.72 30.74
C GLY A 26 5.08 24.28 29.78
N PHE A 27 4.72 23.87 28.56
CA PHE A 27 5.65 23.47 27.50
C PHE A 27 6.71 24.57 27.31
N THR A 28 7.95 24.26 27.67
CA THR A 28 9.05 25.24 27.55
C THR A 28 9.47 25.36 26.08
N LEU A 29 10.00 26.50 25.65
CA LEU A 29 10.50 26.66 24.28
C LEU A 29 11.58 25.60 23.94
N ILE A 30 12.37 25.21 24.94
CA ILE A 30 13.39 24.18 24.78
C ILE A 30 12.79 22.78 24.56
N GLU A 31 11.62 22.48 25.13
CA GLU A 31 10.92 21.21 24.91
C GLU A 31 10.47 21.07 23.46
N LEU A 32 9.95 22.14 22.89
CA LEU A 32 9.53 22.19 21.49
C LEU A 32 10.72 22.11 20.52
N VAL A 33 11.84 22.79 20.85
CA VAL A 33 13.07 22.69 20.05
C VAL A 33 13.69 21.29 20.14
N ALA A 34 13.70 20.68 21.33
CA ALA A 34 14.20 19.32 21.51
C ALA A 34 13.39 18.30 20.68
N VAL A 35 12.07 18.42 20.64
CA VAL A 35 11.21 17.56 19.80
C VAL A 35 11.46 17.81 18.31
N PHE A 36 11.65 19.05 17.86
CA PHE A 36 11.98 19.31 16.46
C PHE A 36 13.33 18.74 16.04
N VAL A 37 14.33 18.79 16.90
CA VAL A 37 15.63 18.16 16.64
C VAL A 37 15.46 16.64 16.52
N LEU A 38 14.69 16.02 17.41
CA LEU A 38 14.40 14.57 17.33
C LEU A 38 13.61 14.19 16.07
N LEU A 39 12.56 14.94 15.72
CA LEU A 39 11.77 14.68 14.50
C LEU A 39 12.61 14.87 13.23
N SER A 40 13.53 15.83 13.22
CA SER A 40 14.44 16.04 12.08
C SER A 40 15.35 14.83 11.87
N LEU A 41 15.90 14.27 12.95
CA LEU A 41 16.73 13.07 12.88
C LEU A 41 15.93 11.84 12.41
N LEU A 42 14.74 11.62 12.97
CA LEU A 42 13.89 10.49 12.60
C LEU A 42 13.42 10.59 11.14
N SER A 43 13.11 11.79 10.66
CA SER A 43 12.66 12.02 9.28
C SER A 43 13.75 11.65 8.27
N ILE A 44 15.00 12.06 8.50
CA ILE A 44 16.12 11.75 7.60
C ILE A 44 16.30 10.24 7.46
N VAL A 45 16.23 9.49 8.56
CA VAL A 45 16.40 8.03 8.55
C VAL A 45 15.22 7.34 7.85
N ALA A 46 13.99 7.81 8.07
CA ALA A 46 12.79 7.22 7.47
C ALA A 46 12.74 7.41 5.95
N VAL A 47 13.20 8.55 5.43
CA VAL A 47 13.20 8.83 3.98
C VAL A 47 14.01 7.79 3.22
N GLN A 48 15.13 7.33 3.77
CA GLN A 48 16.02 6.43 3.03
C GLN A 48 15.43 5.03 2.82
N SER A 49 14.69 4.49 3.78
CA SER A 49 14.04 3.17 3.64
C SER A 49 12.69 3.25 2.94
N TYR A 50 12.02 4.41 2.99
CA TYR A 50 10.71 4.58 2.36
C TYR A 50 10.76 4.29 0.86
N PHE A 51 11.78 4.79 0.15
CA PHE A 51 11.89 4.58 -1.30
C PHE A 51 12.11 3.12 -1.71
N SER A 52 12.89 2.35 -0.93
CA SER A 52 13.07 0.91 -1.24
C SER A 52 11.78 0.13 -1.04
N LEU A 53 11.01 0.43 0.02
CA LEU A 53 9.71 -0.21 0.27
C LEU A 53 8.69 0.09 -0.83
N LEU A 54 8.72 1.29 -1.41
CA LEU A 54 7.87 1.62 -2.55
C LEU A 54 8.23 0.78 -3.78
N ASP A 55 9.52 0.63 -4.08
CA ASP A 55 9.99 -0.19 -5.20
C ASP A 55 9.63 -1.67 -5.01
N ASP A 56 9.83 -2.21 -3.81
CA ASP A 56 9.45 -3.59 -3.49
C ASP A 56 7.93 -3.80 -3.60
N SER A 57 7.13 -2.83 -3.13
CA SER A 57 5.67 -2.87 -3.24
C SER A 57 5.20 -2.93 -4.70
N LYS A 58 5.89 -2.23 -5.62
CA LYS A 58 5.60 -2.29 -7.05
C LYS A 58 5.88 -3.67 -7.64
N ILE A 59 7.01 -4.27 -7.27
CA ILE A 59 7.37 -5.63 -7.71
C ILE A 59 6.33 -6.65 -7.22
N HIS A 60 5.93 -6.57 -5.95
CA HIS A 60 4.88 -7.44 -5.39
C HIS A 60 3.50 -7.18 -6.02
N GLY A 61 3.19 -5.93 -6.36
CA GLY A 61 2.00 -5.60 -7.16
C GLY A 61 2.03 -6.28 -8.53
N ALA A 62 3.15 -6.21 -9.24
CA ALA A 62 3.31 -6.85 -10.55
C ALA A 62 3.24 -8.39 -10.45
N GLN A 63 3.81 -8.99 -9.42
CA GLN A 63 3.65 -10.43 -9.13
C GLN A 63 2.18 -10.81 -8.90
N THR A 64 1.43 -9.96 -8.19
CA THR A 64 0.00 -10.17 -7.96
C THR A 64 -0.80 -10.09 -9.26
N LEU A 65 -0.44 -9.18 -10.18
CA LEU A 65 -1.04 -9.11 -11.51
C LEU A 65 -0.80 -10.39 -12.32
N ILE A 66 0.42 -10.94 -12.28
CA ILE A 66 0.75 -12.21 -12.95
C ILE A 66 -0.10 -13.35 -12.39
N ALA A 67 -0.20 -13.49 -11.08
CA ALA A 67 -1.01 -14.54 -10.44
C ALA A 67 -2.50 -14.42 -10.82
N SER A 68 -3.01 -13.19 -10.88
CA SER A 68 -4.37 -12.90 -11.29
C SER A 68 -4.60 -13.28 -12.77
N ALA A 69 -3.63 -12.98 -13.64
CA ALA A 69 -3.67 -13.36 -15.05
C ALA A 69 -3.62 -14.88 -15.25
N GLN A 70 -2.73 -15.59 -14.54
CA GLN A 70 -2.68 -17.05 -14.56
C GLN A 70 -4.02 -17.68 -14.15
N THR A 71 -4.69 -17.10 -13.16
CA THR A 71 -6.01 -17.56 -12.71
C THR A 71 -7.07 -17.36 -13.79
N GLN A 72 -7.07 -16.19 -14.44
CA GLN A 72 -8.01 -15.89 -15.51
C GLN A 72 -7.78 -16.74 -16.77
N LEU A 73 -6.52 -16.95 -17.16
CA LEU A 73 -6.16 -17.86 -18.25
C LEU A 73 -6.62 -19.29 -17.97
N SER A 74 -6.45 -19.77 -16.74
CA SER A 74 -6.93 -21.09 -16.32
C SER A 74 -8.45 -21.21 -16.39
N LEU A 75 -9.17 -20.14 -16.02
CA LEU A 75 -10.64 -20.11 -16.09
C LEU A 75 -11.14 -20.09 -17.54
N GLU A 76 -10.54 -19.28 -18.41
CA GLU A 76 -10.92 -19.22 -19.82
C GLU A 76 -10.57 -20.52 -20.55
N PHE A 77 -9.42 -21.12 -20.24
CA PHE A 77 -9.06 -22.45 -20.71
C PHE A 77 -10.15 -23.48 -20.32
N ALA A 78 -10.52 -23.55 -19.04
CA ALA A 78 -11.54 -24.49 -18.56
C ALA A 78 -12.90 -24.25 -19.23
N ARG A 79 -13.30 -22.98 -19.41
CA ARG A 79 -14.55 -22.62 -20.09
C ARG A 79 -14.55 -23.08 -21.56
N ARG A 80 -13.44 -22.89 -22.28
CA ARG A 80 -13.34 -23.30 -23.70
C ARG A 80 -13.23 -24.81 -23.86
N ALA A 81 -12.43 -25.46 -23.02
CA ALA A 81 -12.27 -26.91 -23.02
C ALA A 81 -13.61 -27.62 -22.77
N THR A 82 -14.40 -27.15 -21.80
CA THR A 82 -15.73 -27.72 -21.51
C THR A 82 -16.77 -27.41 -22.59
N ALA A 83 -16.65 -26.27 -23.27
CA ALA A 83 -17.54 -25.88 -24.36
C ALA A 83 -17.14 -26.48 -25.73
N GLY A 84 -16.01 -27.20 -25.82
CA GLY A 84 -15.48 -27.73 -27.08
C GLY A 84 -15.02 -26.64 -28.06
N LEU A 85 -14.64 -25.46 -27.56
CA LEU A 85 -14.16 -24.34 -28.36
C LEU A 85 -12.65 -24.46 -28.65
N ALA A 86 -12.19 -23.79 -29.70
CA ALA A 86 -10.77 -23.76 -30.05
C ALA A 86 -9.92 -23.12 -28.94
N LEU A 87 -8.80 -23.79 -28.65
CA LEU A 87 -7.77 -23.37 -27.68
C LEU A 87 -6.63 -22.58 -28.35
N ASP A 88 -6.49 -22.67 -29.67
CA ASP A 88 -5.64 -21.81 -30.50
C ASP A 88 -6.26 -20.41 -30.59
N THR A 89 -6.16 -19.68 -29.49
CA THR A 89 -6.70 -18.33 -29.33
C THR A 89 -5.65 -17.49 -28.62
N ASP A 90 -5.53 -16.24 -29.04
CA ASP A 90 -4.66 -15.29 -28.36
C ASP A 90 -5.07 -15.16 -26.88
N SER A 91 -4.07 -15.24 -26.00
CA SER A 91 -4.21 -15.11 -24.55
C SER A 91 -4.27 -13.65 -24.08
N GLN A 92 -3.77 -12.71 -24.89
CA GLN A 92 -3.73 -11.29 -24.56
C GLN A 92 -5.08 -10.66 -24.17
N PRO A 93 -6.21 -10.91 -24.87
CA PRO A 93 -7.50 -10.32 -24.48
C PRO A 93 -7.99 -10.81 -23.11
N VAL A 94 -7.60 -12.01 -22.68
CA VAL A 94 -7.95 -12.56 -21.36
C VAL A 94 -7.15 -11.84 -20.27
N CYS A 95 -5.85 -11.65 -20.50
CA CYS A 95 -4.99 -10.95 -19.56
C CYS A 95 -5.37 -9.49 -19.35
N GLN A 96 -5.91 -8.82 -20.39
CA GLN A 96 -6.38 -7.44 -20.27
C GLN A 96 -7.54 -7.27 -19.28
N TRP A 97 -8.32 -8.30 -18.98
CA TRP A 97 -9.37 -8.23 -17.96
C TRP A 97 -8.84 -8.07 -16.53
N VAL A 98 -7.56 -8.35 -16.30
CA VAL A 98 -6.90 -8.21 -15.00
C VAL A 98 -6.54 -6.75 -14.70
N VAL A 99 -6.30 -5.95 -15.74
CA VAL A 99 -5.75 -4.60 -15.61
C VAL A 99 -6.87 -3.57 -15.71
N ILE A 100 -6.95 -2.68 -14.72
CA ILE A 100 -7.81 -1.52 -14.75
C ILE A 100 -6.96 -0.35 -15.26
N ASP A 101 -7.22 0.10 -16.48
CA ASP A 101 -6.58 1.30 -17.03
C ASP A 101 -7.08 2.53 -16.25
N GLY A 102 -6.19 3.14 -15.48
CA GLY A 102 -6.47 4.27 -14.61
C GLY A 102 -5.41 5.36 -14.81
N ALA A 103 -5.85 6.61 -14.84
CA ALA A 103 -5.05 7.78 -15.26
C ALA A 103 -3.83 8.15 -14.38
N GLY A 104 -3.36 7.28 -13.49
CA GLY A 104 -2.30 7.59 -12.53
C GLY A 104 -1.20 6.55 -12.35
N ALA A 105 -1.29 5.38 -13.00
CA ALA A 105 -0.23 4.36 -12.96
C ALA A 105 -0.19 3.61 -14.29
N ALA A 106 0.98 3.55 -14.92
CA ALA A 106 1.20 2.71 -16.09
C ALA A 106 1.35 1.25 -15.63
N ALA A 107 0.23 0.66 -15.19
CA ALA A 107 0.14 -0.78 -14.98
C ALA A 107 -0.26 -1.42 -16.31
N SER A 108 0.59 -2.26 -16.87
CA SER A 108 0.30 -2.97 -18.12
C SER A 108 0.61 -4.45 -17.98
N ILE A 109 -0.12 -5.26 -18.74
CA ILE A 109 0.13 -6.70 -18.84
C ILE A 109 0.24 -7.10 -20.31
N LEU A 110 1.23 -7.92 -20.60
CA LEU A 110 1.47 -8.52 -21.90
C LEU A 110 1.54 -10.02 -21.74
N CYS A 111 0.59 -10.72 -22.34
CA CYS A 111 0.58 -12.15 -22.50
C CYS A 111 0.95 -12.48 -23.95
N ALA A 112 1.94 -13.35 -24.12
CA ALA A 112 2.41 -13.82 -25.41
C ALA A 112 2.22 -15.33 -25.49
N GLY A 113 1.48 -15.77 -26.51
CA GLY A 113 1.14 -17.16 -26.73
C GLY A 113 -0.37 -17.41 -26.71
N ASN A 114 -0.73 -18.66 -26.98
CA ASN A 114 -2.11 -19.09 -27.12
C ASN A 114 -2.45 -20.11 -26.01
N LEU A 115 -3.73 -20.35 -25.75
CA LEU A 115 -4.18 -21.20 -24.63
C LEU A 115 -3.85 -22.70 -24.83
N ASP A 116 -3.45 -23.09 -26.04
CA ASP A 116 -2.98 -24.44 -26.39
C ASP A 116 -1.50 -24.68 -26.09
N ALA A 117 -0.76 -23.65 -25.67
CA ALA A 117 0.65 -23.73 -25.28
C ALA A 117 0.94 -22.88 -24.04
N ASP A 118 2.20 -22.92 -23.57
CA ASP A 118 2.62 -22.10 -22.44
C ASP A 118 2.59 -20.61 -22.84
N VAL A 119 1.98 -19.79 -21.99
CA VAL A 119 1.80 -18.35 -22.20
C VAL A 119 2.81 -17.60 -21.34
N ALA A 120 3.67 -16.80 -21.96
CA ALA A 120 4.55 -15.89 -21.24
C ALA A 120 3.78 -14.64 -20.80
N ILE A 121 3.89 -14.26 -19.52
CA ILE A 121 3.18 -13.14 -18.92
C ILE A 121 4.20 -12.12 -18.43
N THR A 122 4.12 -10.89 -18.91
CA THR A 122 4.92 -9.76 -18.43
C THR A 122 4.00 -8.73 -17.82
N ALA A 123 4.17 -8.44 -16.53
CA ALA A 123 3.46 -7.38 -15.85
C ALA A 123 4.42 -6.23 -15.55
N THR A 124 4.02 -5.01 -15.89
CA THR A 124 4.78 -3.79 -15.69
C THR A 124 4.01 -2.87 -14.76
N ILE A 125 4.64 -2.38 -13.70
CA ILE A 125 4.10 -1.30 -12.85
C ILE A 125 5.18 -0.23 -12.71
N ASP A 126 4.91 0.99 -13.18
CA ASP A 126 5.82 2.14 -13.10
C ASP A 126 7.27 1.82 -13.57
N GLY A 127 7.39 1.10 -14.69
CA GLY A 127 8.68 0.73 -15.28
C GLY A 127 9.43 -0.40 -14.58
N LYS A 128 8.80 -1.09 -13.60
CA LYS A 128 9.29 -2.34 -13.03
C LYS A 128 8.59 -3.51 -13.71
N ASP A 129 9.36 -4.32 -14.43
CA ASP A 129 8.86 -5.49 -15.12
C ASP A 129 9.07 -6.75 -14.28
N VAL A 130 8.02 -7.57 -14.22
CA VAL A 130 8.08 -8.92 -13.67
C VAL A 130 7.56 -9.87 -14.73
N VAL A 131 8.29 -10.97 -14.94
CA VAL A 131 7.93 -12.01 -15.91
C VAL A 131 7.51 -13.27 -15.16
N GLY A 132 6.44 -13.88 -15.64
CA GLY A 132 5.98 -15.20 -15.25
C GLY A 132 5.48 -15.96 -16.47
N ALA A 133 5.02 -17.17 -16.25
CA ALA A 133 4.40 -17.97 -17.31
C ALA A 133 3.17 -18.68 -16.76
N TRP A 134 2.16 -18.83 -17.60
CA TRP A 134 1.08 -19.79 -17.39
C TRP A 134 1.40 -21.03 -18.21
N VAL A 135 1.49 -22.18 -17.55
CA VAL A 135 1.74 -23.46 -18.20
C VAL A 135 0.38 -24.05 -18.60
N SER A 136 0.22 -24.36 -19.87
CA SER A 136 -1.06 -24.88 -20.34
C SER A 136 -1.30 -26.30 -19.81
N PRO A 137 -2.52 -26.63 -19.34
CA PRO A 137 -2.85 -28.00 -18.94
C PRO A 137 -2.67 -29.02 -20.08
N VAL A 138 -2.71 -28.58 -21.35
CA VAL A 138 -2.48 -29.48 -22.50
C VAL A 138 -1.00 -29.63 -22.88
N SER A 139 -0.11 -28.72 -22.47
CA SER A 139 1.33 -28.81 -22.78
C SER A 139 2.07 -29.83 -21.90
N SER A 140 1.51 -30.16 -20.73
CA SER A 140 2.06 -31.13 -19.77
C SER A 140 1.49 -32.55 -19.90
N GLY A 141 0.56 -32.77 -20.84
CA GLY A 141 -0.20 -34.01 -21.01
C GLY A 141 0.27 -34.93 -22.15
N SER A 142 1.42 -34.67 -22.76
CA SER A 142 2.03 -35.52 -23.80
C SER A 142 3.15 -36.40 -23.25
#